data_AF-A0AA48LZP6-F1
#
_entry.id   AF-A0AA48LZP6-F1
#
_cell.length_a   1.000
_cell.length_b   1.000
_cell.length_c   1.000
_cell.angle_alpha   90.00
_cell.angle_beta   90.00
_cell.angle_gamma   90.00
#
_symmetry.space_group_name_H-M   'P 1'
#
loop_
_entity.id
_entity.type
_entity.pdbx_description
1 polymer ?
#
loop_
_entity_poly.entity_id
_entity_poly.type
_entity_poly.pdbx_seq_one_letter_code
_entity_poly.pdbx_strand_id
1 'polypeptide(L)'
;MAVDSERIRFLYRTEQGRIDRATWLKGAGALAGVIAPFFLIWLALSPYTDHDLSRGDPFFAPMTAVAYGFVLLYAFVILLVAVSYVNLSAKRFRALGHQAPVALAGLAPLVALIAGATHWLQPRVMEVMPRFWVWGVDAVLVAVIAWTIYELGLREKS
;
A
#
# COMPACT_ATOMS: atom_id res chain seq x y z
N MET A 1 -17.72 7.44 20.99
CA MET A 1 -18.14 8.49 20.04
C MET A 1 -18.48 7.82 18.73
N ALA A 2 -19.74 7.91 18.29
CA ALA A 2 -20.12 7.42 16.97
C ALA A 2 -19.28 8.17 15.92
N VAL A 3 -18.57 7.43 15.07
CA VAL A 3 -17.83 8.04 13.97
C VAL A 3 -18.86 8.54 12.97
N ASP A 4 -18.91 9.85 12.78
CA ASP A 4 -19.83 10.47 11.83
C ASP A 4 -19.48 10.05 10.39
N SER A 5 -20.48 9.57 9.65
CA SER A 5 -20.35 9.08 8.27
C SER A 5 -19.78 10.18 7.36
N GLU A 6 -20.16 11.44 7.60
CA GLU A 6 -19.65 12.58 6.85
C GLU A 6 -18.15 12.76 7.04
N ARG A 7 -17.65 12.54 8.25
CA ARG A 7 -16.22 12.62 8.57
C ARG A 7 -15.41 11.53 7.86
N ILE A 8 -15.92 10.29 7.81
CA ILE A 8 -15.27 9.20 7.06
C ILE A 8 -15.21 9.55 5.59
N ARG A 9 -16.34 10.01 5.02
CA ARG A 9 -16.43 10.40 3.61
C ARG A 9 -15.46 11.54 3.29
N PHE A 10 -15.38 12.55 4.15
CA PHE A 10 -14.43 13.65 4.01
C PHE A 10 -13.00 13.13 3.99
N LEU A 11 -12.60 12.30 4.95
CA LEU A 11 -11.22 11.85 5.11
C LEU A 11 -10.74 10.95 3.96
N TYR A 12 -11.57 10.02 3.51
CA TYR A 12 -11.10 8.93 2.63
C TYR A 12 -11.68 8.94 1.21
N ARG A 13 -12.82 9.61 0.96
CA ARG A 13 -13.52 9.54 -0.34
C ARG A 13 -13.31 10.75 -1.23
N THR A 14 -13.05 11.92 -0.66
CA THR A 14 -12.70 13.12 -1.42
C THR A 14 -11.25 13.46 -1.15
N GLU A 15 -10.55 13.96 -2.14
CA GLU A 15 -9.23 14.53 -1.98
C GLU A 15 -9.31 15.94 -1.39
N GLN A 16 -10.40 16.70 -1.54
CA GLN A 16 -10.50 18.14 -1.26
C GLN A 16 -10.44 18.53 0.23
N GLY A 17 -9.99 19.76 0.51
CA GLY A 17 -9.87 20.28 1.88
C GLY A 17 -8.46 20.16 2.48
N ARG A 18 -8.37 20.40 3.79
CA ARG A 18 -7.11 20.48 4.56
C ARG A 18 -7.29 19.77 5.90
N ILE A 19 -6.24 19.10 6.37
CA ILE A 19 -6.20 18.44 7.68
C ILE A 19 -4.89 18.75 8.40
N ASP A 20 -4.93 18.65 9.72
CA ASP A 20 -3.77 18.76 10.59
C ASP A 20 -2.97 17.44 10.66
N ARG A 21 -1.79 17.54 11.26
CA ARG A 21 -0.84 16.42 11.47
C ARG A 21 -1.47 15.28 12.28
N ALA A 22 -2.19 15.58 13.36
CA ALA A 22 -2.70 14.54 14.25
C ALA A 22 -3.83 13.76 13.58
N THR A 23 -4.68 14.44 12.80
CA THR A 23 -5.69 13.77 11.98
C THR A 23 -5.06 12.88 10.90
N TRP A 24 -3.99 13.34 10.24
CA TRP A 24 -3.28 12.52 9.26
C TRP A 24 -2.68 11.26 9.90
N LEU A 25 -1.95 11.38 11.02
CA LEU A 25 -1.35 10.23 11.72
C LEU A 25 -2.41 9.21 12.16
N LYS A 26 -3.52 9.67 12.73
CA LYS A 26 -4.63 8.78 13.13
C LYS A 26 -5.27 8.10 11.92
N GLY A 27 -5.49 8.82 10.82
CA GLY A 27 -6.07 8.28 9.61
C GLY A 27 -5.15 7.27 8.91
N ALA A 28 -3.87 7.60 8.76
CA ALA A 28 -2.86 6.69 8.20
C ALA A 28 -2.69 5.45 9.07
N GLY A 29 -2.65 5.61 10.40
CA GLY A 29 -2.62 4.50 11.36
C GLY A 29 -3.85 3.60 11.26
N ALA A 30 -5.04 4.16 11.09
CA ALA A 30 -6.26 3.38 10.87
C ALA A 30 -6.19 2.56 9.57
N LEU A 31 -5.71 3.16 8.47
CA LEU A 31 -5.50 2.45 7.21
C LEU A 31 -4.46 1.32 7.33
N ALA A 32 -3.35 1.56 8.04
CA ALA A 32 -2.37 0.52 8.35
C ALA A 32 -3.00 -0.62 9.18
N GLY A 33 -3.86 -0.28 10.14
CA GLY A 33 -4.63 -1.23 10.93
C GLY A 33 -5.58 -2.10 10.09
N VAL A 34 -6.10 -1.59 8.96
CA VAL A 34 -6.87 -2.39 8.00
C VAL A 34 -5.97 -3.34 7.22
N ILE A 35 -4.79 -2.91 6.76
CA ILE A 35 -3.87 -3.75 5.99
C ILE A 35 -3.26 -4.87 6.85
N ALA A 36 -2.88 -4.56 8.09
CA ALA A 36 -2.15 -5.47 8.97
C ALA A 36 -2.73 -6.90 9.06
N PRO A 37 -4.02 -7.13 9.36
CA PRO A 37 -4.57 -8.48 9.42
C PRO A 37 -4.52 -9.20 8.07
N PHE A 38 -4.77 -8.51 6.95
CA PHE A 38 -4.69 -9.13 5.63
C PHE A 38 -3.26 -9.52 5.27
N PHE A 39 -2.28 -8.68 5.63
CA PHE A 39 -0.87 -9.02 5.47
C PHE A 39 -0.47 -10.25 6.29
N LEU A 40 -0.93 -10.35 7.54
CA LEU A 40 -0.66 -11.52 8.38
C LEU A 40 -1.30 -12.81 7.81
N ILE A 41 -2.54 -12.73 7.31
CA ILE A 41 -3.18 -13.85 6.63
C ILE A 41 -2.43 -14.22 5.36
N TRP A 42 -1.96 -13.23 4.59
CA TRP A 42 -1.14 -13.46 3.41
C TRP A 42 0.15 -14.21 3.74
N LEU A 43 0.85 -13.86 4.82
CA LEU A 43 2.04 -14.59 5.25
C LEU A 43 1.75 -16.08 5.49
N ALA A 44 0.62 -16.39 6.14
CA ALA A 44 0.18 -17.76 6.36
C ALA A 44 -0.22 -18.50 5.07
N LEU A 45 -0.79 -17.78 4.09
CA LEU A 45 -1.29 -18.36 2.84
C LEU A 45 -0.25 -18.42 1.71
N SER A 46 0.78 -17.57 1.75
CA SER A 46 1.77 -17.45 0.67
C SER A 46 2.46 -18.76 0.29
N PRO A 47 2.77 -19.70 1.22
CA PRO A 47 3.38 -20.97 0.84
C PRO A 47 2.49 -21.84 -0.06
N TYR A 48 1.16 -21.71 0.04
CA TYR A 48 0.21 -22.49 -0.76
C TYR A 48 0.04 -21.95 -2.19
N THR A 49 0.75 -20.88 -2.55
CA THR A 49 0.75 -20.33 -3.93
C THR A 49 1.82 -20.93 -4.83
N ASP A 50 2.73 -21.75 -4.29
CA ASP A 50 3.65 -22.56 -5.09
C ASP A 50 2.92 -23.84 -5.51
N HIS A 51 2.51 -23.90 -6.77
CA HIS A 51 1.76 -25.01 -7.34
C HIS A 51 2.17 -25.24 -8.79
N ASP A 52 2.70 -26.43 -9.09
CA ASP A 52 3.30 -26.76 -10.38
C ASP A 52 2.87 -28.16 -10.86
N LEU A 53 1.98 -28.18 -11.85
CA LEU A 53 1.50 -29.41 -12.49
C LEU A 53 2.62 -30.23 -13.14
N SER A 54 3.74 -29.59 -13.52
CA SER A 54 4.89 -30.28 -14.12
C SER A 54 5.72 -31.06 -13.10
N ARG A 55 5.59 -30.75 -11.80
CA ARG A 55 6.30 -31.43 -10.70
C ARG A 55 5.50 -32.55 -10.06
N GLY A 56 4.34 -32.88 -10.61
CA GLY A 56 3.46 -33.94 -10.09
C GLY A 56 2.47 -33.47 -9.03
N ASP A 57 2.29 -32.15 -8.87
CA ASP A 57 1.23 -31.62 -8.00
C ASP A 57 -0.16 -32.00 -8.53
N PRO A 58 -1.14 -32.24 -7.63
CA PRO A 58 -2.50 -32.63 -8.03
C PRO A 58 -3.17 -31.50 -8.81
N PHE A 59 -3.89 -31.84 -9.88
CA PHE A 59 -4.63 -30.85 -10.71
C PHE A 59 -5.55 -29.93 -9.90
N PHE A 60 -6.11 -30.43 -8.80
CA PHE A 60 -6.93 -29.64 -7.89
C PHE A 60 -6.34 -29.67 -6.46
N ALA A 61 -5.82 -28.53 -6.03
CA ALA A 61 -5.36 -28.28 -4.67
C ALA A 61 -6.26 -27.21 -4.01
N PRO A 62 -7.20 -27.59 -3.11
CA PRO A 62 -8.14 -26.66 -2.50
C PRO A 62 -7.47 -25.47 -1.81
N MET A 63 -6.34 -25.69 -1.15
CA MET A 63 -5.58 -24.65 -0.47
C MET A 63 -4.98 -23.62 -1.43
N THR A 64 -4.54 -24.05 -2.61
CA THR A 64 -4.07 -23.15 -3.67
C THR A 64 -5.21 -22.27 -4.17
N ALA A 65 -6.40 -22.83 -4.36
CA ALA A 65 -7.59 -22.05 -4.73
C ALA A 65 -7.95 -21.01 -3.66
N VAL A 66 -7.92 -21.40 -2.37
CA VAL A 66 -8.13 -20.47 -1.25
C VAL A 66 -7.08 -19.36 -1.23
N ALA A 67 -5.80 -19.70 -1.41
CA ALA A 67 -4.72 -18.73 -1.41
C ALA A 67 -4.87 -17.69 -2.53
N TYR A 68 -5.15 -18.12 -3.77
CA TYR A 68 -5.38 -17.19 -4.89
C TYR A 68 -6.68 -16.39 -4.73
N GLY A 69 -7.75 -16.99 -4.23
CA GLY A 69 -8.99 -16.27 -3.90
C GLY A 69 -8.73 -15.16 -2.87
N PHE A 70 -7.92 -15.46 -1.85
CA PHE A 70 -7.49 -14.47 -0.86
C PHE A 70 -6.59 -13.39 -1.48
N VAL A 71 -5.66 -13.73 -2.37
CA VAL A 71 -4.81 -12.73 -3.06
C VAL A 71 -5.66 -11.71 -3.82
N LEU A 72 -6.72 -12.13 -4.50
CA LEU A 72 -7.63 -11.23 -5.21
C LEU A 72 -8.34 -10.27 -4.24
N LEU A 73 -8.88 -10.80 -3.14
CA LEU A 73 -9.49 -10.00 -2.09
C LEU A 73 -8.48 -9.02 -1.47
N TYR A 74 -7.28 -9.50 -1.17
CA TYR A 74 -6.23 -8.70 -0.55
C TYR A 74 -5.77 -7.56 -1.48
N ALA A 75 -5.56 -7.84 -2.77
CA ALA A 75 -5.24 -6.84 -3.77
C ALA A 75 -6.33 -5.76 -3.88
N PHE A 76 -7.60 -6.15 -3.85
CA PHE A 76 -8.72 -5.22 -3.83
C PHE A 76 -8.70 -4.30 -2.60
N VAL A 77 -8.45 -4.86 -1.41
CA VAL A 77 -8.32 -4.08 -0.16
C VAL A 77 -7.14 -3.12 -0.24
N ILE A 78 -5.99 -3.55 -0.75
CA ILE A 78 -4.81 -2.70 -0.95
C ILE A 78 -5.14 -1.51 -1.88
N LEU A 79 -5.87 -1.72 -2.98
CA LEU A 79 -6.29 -0.64 -3.87
C LEU A 79 -7.20 0.38 -3.17
N LEU A 80 -8.19 -0.09 -2.40
CA LEU A 80 -9.07 0.80 -1.63
C LEU A 80 -8.29 1.60 -0.59
N VAL A 81 -7.36 0.96 0.11
CA VAL A 81 -6.50 1.63 1.09
C VAL A 81 -5.57 2.63 0.40
N ALA A 82 -4.98 2.28 -0.74
CA ALA A 82 -4.11 3.17 -1.50
C ALA A 82 -4.87 4.44 -1.94
N VAL A 83 -6.05 4.31 -2.53
CA VAL A 83 -6.89 5.45 -2.92
C VAL A 83 -7.27 6.31 -1.71
N SER A 84 -7.69 5.65 -0.62
CA SER A 84 -8.04 6.34 0.64
C SER A 84 -6.85 7.09 1.24
N TYR A 85 -5.66 6.49 1.18
CA TYR A 85 -4.41 7.08 1.64
C TYR A 85 -4.00 8.28 0.81
N VAL A 86 -4.16 8.22 -0.53
CA VAL A 86 -3.91 9.35 -1.43
C VAL A 86 -4.84 10.51 -1.09
N ASN A 87 -6.13 10.23 -0.93
CA ASN A 87 -7.13 11.25 -0.58
C ASN A 87 -6.82 11.94 0.75
N LEU A 88 -6.47 11.16 1.78
CA LEU A 88 -6.08 11.66 3.10
C LEU A 88 -4.80 12.51 3.02
N SER A 89 -3.76 11.99 2.37
CA SER A 89 -2.44 12.62 2.28
C SER A 89 -2.46 13.89 1.42
N ALA A 90 -3.26 13.92 0.36
CA ALA A 90 -3.44 15.11 -0.47
C ALA A 90 -3.97 16.30 0.33
N LYS A 91 -4.88 16.08 1.29
CA LYS A 91 -5.36 17.15 2.19
C LYS A 91 -4.24 17.73 3.05
N ARG A 92 -3.36 16.87 3.55
CA ARG A 92 -2.25 17.30 4.40
C ARG A 92 -1.21 18.07 3.58
N PHE A 93 -0.85 17.58 2.39
CA PHE A 93 0.01 18.34 1.46
C PHE A 93 -0.59 19.71 1.07
N ARG A 94 -1.93 19.79 0.89
CA ARG A 94 -2.60 21.10 0.69
C ARG A 94 -2.55 22.00 1.91
N ALA A 95 -2.62 21.44 3.12
CA ALA A 95 -2.48 22.23 4.34
C ALA A 95 -1.08 22.87 4.41
N LEU A 96 -0.05 22.13 4.00
CA LEU A 96 1.34 22.59 3.91
C LEU A 96 1.60 23.57 2.77
N GLY A 97 0.73 23.60 1.74
CA GLY A 97 0.82 24.56 0.63
C GLY A 97 1.54 24.05 -0.61
N HIS A 98 1.72 22.73 -0.75
CA HIS A 98 2.30 22.16 -1.97
C HIS A 98 1.37 22.34 -3.18
N GLN A 99 1.98 22.62 -4.34
CA GLN A 99 1.26 22.88 -5.60
C GLN A 99 0.67 21.61 -6.25
N ALA A 100 1.28 20.43 -6.04
CA ALA A 100 0.85 19.16 -6.63
C ALA A 100 0.47 18.10 -5.57
N PRO A 101 -0.52 18.37 -4.71
CA PRO A 101 -0.80 17.57 -3.51
C PRO A 101 -1.18 16.11 -3.82
N VAL A 102 -1.89 15.86 -4.91
CA VAL A 102 -2.33 14.50 -5.29
C VAL A 102 -1.17 13.68 -5.84
N ALA A 103 -0.33 14.27 -6.70
CA ALA A 103 0.83 13.59 -7.26
C ALA A 103 1.81 13.17 -6.16
N LEU A 104 2.10 14.07 -5.20
CA LEU A 104 2.96 13.78 -4.06
C LEU A 104 2.36 12.69 -3.14
N ALA A 105 1.04 12.76 -2.88
CA ALA A 105 0.34 11.74 -2.10
C ALA A 105 0.36 10.34 -2.76
N GLY A 106 0.40 10.29 -4.09
CA GLY A 106 0.45 9.06 -4.88
C GLY A 106 1.83 8.39 -4.96
N LEU A 107 2.91 9.07 -4.56
CA LEU A 107 4.27 8.53 -4.70
C LEU A 107 4.46 7.24 -3.90
N ALA A 108 4.09 7.22 -2.62
CA ALA A 108 4.25 6.04 -1.77
C ALA A 108 3.52 4.80 -2.33
N PRO A 109 2.21 4.84 -2.65
CA PRO A 109 1.54 3.67 -3.22
C PRO A 109 2.07 3.29 -4.62
N LEU A 110 2.48 4.26 -5.45
CA LEU A 110 3.08 3.96 -6.76
C LEU A 110 4.39 3.19 -6.61
N VAL A 111 5.30 3.67 -5.77
CA VAL A 111 6.60 3.01 -5.56
C VAL A 111 6.41 1.66 -4.87
N ALA A 112 5.45 1.53 -3.96
CA ALA A 112 5.12 0.24 -3.34
C ALA A 112 4.60 -0.78 -4.36
N LEU A 113 3.81 -0.34 -5.35
CA LEU A 113 3.36 -1.18 -6.46
C LEU A 113 4.55 -1.65 -7.30
N ILE A 114 5.48 -0.75 -7.63
CA ILE A 114 6.69 -1.09 -8.38
C ILE A 114 7.54 -2.08 -7.57
N ALA A 115 7.73 -1.86 -6.27
CA ALA A 115 8.47 -2.76 -5.38
C ALA A 115 7.84 -4.17 -5.38
N GLY A 116 6.52 -4.26 -5.18
CA GLY A 116 5.79 -5.52 -5.24
C GLY A 116 5.95 -6.23 -6.60
N ALA A 117 5.85 -5.48 -7.69
CA ALA A 117 6.04 -6.02 -9.04
C ALA A 117 7.48 -6.54 -9.24
N THR A 118 8.50 -5.82 -8.76
CA THR A 118 9.89 -6.28 -8.84
C THR A 118 10.14 -7.54 -8.03
N HIS A 119 9.61 -7.65 -6.80
CA HIS A 119 9.74 -8.86 -5.99
C HIS A 119 9.03 -10.06 -6.62
N TRP A 120 7.90 -9.83 -7.29
CA TRP A 120 7.19 -10.90 -8.02
C TRP A 120 7.92 -11.31 -9.30
N LEU A 121 8.50 -10.35 -10.03
CA LEU A 121 9.12 -10.59 -11.34
C LEU A 121 10.54 -11.17 -11.21
N GLN A 122 11.32 -10.78 -10.20
CA GLN A 122 12.74 -11.17 -10.03
C GLN A 122 13.00 -12.68 -10.11
N PRO A 123 12.25 -13.55 -9.42
CA PRO A 123 12.49 -15.00 -9.51
C PRO A 123 12.14 -15.59 -10.89
N ARG A 124 11.32 -14.90 -11.70
CA ARG A 124 10.83 -15.38 -13.00
C ARG A 124 11.69 -14.95 -14.19
N VAL A 125 12.39 -13.82 -14.06
CA VAL A 125 13.22 -13.26 -15.14
C VAL A 125 14.63 -12.92 -14.65
N MET A 126 15.19 -13.75 -13.79
CA MET A 126 16.46 -13.46 -13.11
C MET A 126 17.63 -13.14 -14.06
N GLU A 127 17.58 -13.69 -15.28
CA GLU A 127 18.58 -13.46 -16.33
C GLU A 127 18.56 -12.02 -16.87
N VAL A 128 17.39 -11.37 -16.84
CA VAL A 128 17.18 -10.01 -17.37
C VAL A 128 17.09 -8.98 -16.24
N MET A 129 16.63 -9.39 -15.05
CA MET A 129 16.49 -8.54 -13.88
C MET A 129 17.37 -9.04 -12.71
N PRO A 130 18.62 -8.55 -12.63
CA PRO A 130 19.50 -8.80 -11.50
C PRO A 130 18.89 -8.34 -10.17
N ARG A 131 19.27 -9.00 -9.07
CA ARG A 131 18.78 -8.69 -7.71
C ARG A 131 19.01 -7.24 -7.26
N PHE A 132 20.02 -6.54 -7.79
CA PHE A 132 20.28 -5.15 -7.41
C PHE A 132 19.10 -4.22 -7.77
N TRP A 133 18.29 -4.55 -8.77
CA TRP A 133 17.08 -3.78 -9.11
C TRP A 133 16.07 -3.80 -7.97
N VAL A 134 15.88 -4.96 -7.34
CA VAL A 134 14.99 -5.11 -6.18
C VAL A 134 15.48 -4.23 -5.04
N TRP A 135 16.77 -4.30 -4.71
CA TRP A 135 17.36 -3.46 -3.66
C TRP A 135 17.25 -1.96 -3.97
N GLY A 136 17.45 -1.56 -5.22
CA GLY A 136 17.30 -0.18 -5.66
C GLY A 136 15.87 0.33 -5.48
N VAL A 137 14.88 -0.46 -5.90
CA VAL A 137 13.47 -0.10 -5.74
C VAL A 137 13.06 -0.08 -4.27
N ASP A 138 13.52 -1.04 -3.46
CA ASP A 138 13.28 -1.07 -2.02
C ASP A 138 13.88 0.17 -1.32
N ALA A 139 15.09 0.60 -1.72
CA ALA A 139 15.70 1.81 -1.20
C ALA A 139 14.88 3.07 -1.54
N VAL A 140 14.39 3.17 -2.78
CA VAL A 140 13.50 4.26 -3.20
C VAL A 140 12.18 4.23 -2.41
N LEU A 141 11.59 3.05 -2.19
CA LEU A 141 10.37 2.89 -1.40
C LEU A 141 10.58 3.40 0.03
N VAL A 142 11.65 2.96 0.68
CA VAL A 142 11.98 3.40 2.05
C VAL A 142 12.20 4.91 2.10
N ALA A 143 12.93 5.48 1.14
CA ALA A 143 13.16 6.91 1.05
C ALA A 143 11.84 7.69 0.91
N VAL A 144 10.93 7.25 0.03
CA VAL A 144 9.62 7.89 -0.18
C VAL A 144 8.74 7.76 1.06
N ILE A 145 8.71 6.61 1.73
CA ILE A 145 7.95 6.43 2.97
C ILE A 145 8.48 7.36 4.05
N ALA A 146 9.80 7.37 4.28
CA ALA A 146 10.44 8.22 5.29
C ALA A 146 10.17 9.71 5.02
N TRP A 147 10.32 10.15 3.76
CA TRP A 147 10.00 11.51 3.35
C TRP A 147 8.52 11.84 3.57
N THR A 148 7.60 10.93 3.22
CA THR A 148 6.16 11.14 3.41
C THR A 148 5.80 11.28 4.89
N ILE A 149 6.37 10.45 5.77
CA ILE A 149 6.16 10.52 7.21
C ILE A 149 6.72 11.83 7.77
N TYR A 150 7.90 12.25 7.32
CA TYR A 150 8.50 13.51 7.72
C TYR A 150 7.63 14.71 7.33
N GLU A 151 7.26 14.83 6.05
CA GLU A 151 6.45 15.94 5.56
C GLU A 151 5.06 16.00 6.21
N LEU A 152 4.36 14.86 6.26
CA LEU A 152 2.95 14.85 6.66
C LEU A 152 2.75 14.72 8.17
N GLY A 153 3.64 13.98 8.84
CA GLY A 153 3.54 13.60 10.24
C GLY A 153 4.41 14.41 11.20
N LEU A 154 5.53 14.98 10.75
CA LEU A 154 6.47 15.70 11.62
C LEU A 154 6.57 17.19 11.33
N ARG A 155 6.52 17.59 10.05
CA ARG A 155 6.66 18.99 9.66
C ARG A 155 5.46 19.83 10.11
N GLU A 156 5.74 20.91 10.81
CA GLU A 156 4.77 21.95 11.15
C GLU A 156 4.90 23.13 10.18
N LYS A 157 3.76 23.78 9.91
CA LYS A 157 3.73 24.96 9.05
C LYS A 157 4.05 26.16 9.94
N SER A 158 5.25 26.73 9.78
CA SER A 158 5.60 28.04 10.37
C SER A 158 4.73 29.15 9.81
#